data_AF-A0A1E4S4F5-F1
#
_entry.id   AF-A0A1E4S4F5-F1
#
_cell.length_a   1.000
_cell.length_b   1.000
_cell.length_c   1.000
_cell.angle_alpha   90.00
_cell.angle_beta   90.00
_cell.angle_gamma   90.00
#
_symmetry.space_group_name_H-M   'P 1'
#
loop_
_entity.id
_entity.type
_entity.pdbx_description
1 polymer ?
#
loop_
_entity_poly.entity_id
_entity_poly.type
_entity_poly.pdbx_seq_one_letter_code
_entity_poly.pdbx_strand_id
1 'polypeptide(L)'
;MKQRITFLLHSLEDIDTDNVLFSDEKVKIPSSLFSLRQDRITLTKDELPQEISELFSKLYMFRIQWSSETAKRTEVFQNFLQLGFAAHLIPSTLEYEPVFDEFGKFIAKNLDVKFTHENLISTATSATYNSLDEVKSSTFQQFLSVLTPKLDRISFVQDFDIKWEQSELVITWNSEPFDSTIERTNEIRKEVALFESKELYGDLELVGFRTVIGEEYQPPEKTLLIVKPRHSLVKDTVLGVSFQQPVGLHPDLHIDFSPNVTSPFSSCEMFIVNTMPSVLFFDQYQYNEDKLHLVSSWGENDLEAPNWKVEKFGSVQLFKVKDYTNGVDIKFHTRYIKPSTENHFKIATPEVFWACEADLFMADWDMIERNPFDNYNLGFESFFEPSTVFYHYNKNVSSLPLTIPSADADDFSTVQIVTSVSVVIGSIYLLMKLFGSLVALNRPETKDEKKIK
;
A
#
# COMPACT_ATOMS: atom_id res chain seq x y z
N MET A 1 1.18 22.48 -20.34
CA MET A 1 0.92 21.19 -19.64
C MET A 1 1.24 20.04 -20.59
N LYS A 2 1.82 18.94 -20.09
CA LYS A 2 2.13 17.77 -20.91
C LYS A 2 1.40 16.54 -20.38
N GLN A 3 0.79 15.78 -21.28
CA GLN A 3 0.21 14.47 -21.00
C GLN A 3 0.84 13.44 -21.94
N ARG A 4 1.38 12.37 -21.38
CA ARG A 4 1.82 11.19 -22.11
C ARG A 4 0.80 10.08 -21.88
N ILE A 5 0.33 9.47 -22.96
CA ILE A 5 -0.61 8.35 -22.93
C ILE A 5 0.05 7.20 -23.66
N THR A 6 0.29 6.09 -22.96
CA THR A 6 0.98 4.93 -23.51
C THR A 6 0.10 3.70 -23.41
N PHE A 7 -0.11 3.03 -24.54
CA PHE A 7 -0.86 1.78 -24.64
C PHE A 7 0.12 0.63 -24.82
N LEU A 8 0.04 -0.36 -23.94
CA LEU A 8 0.80 -1.60 -24.06
C LEU A 8 -0.02 -2.63 -24.84
N LEU A 9 0.35 -2.83 -26.10
CA LEU A 9 -0.34 -3.69 -27.06
C LEU A 9 -0.20 -5.17 -26.72
N HIS A 10 -1.18 -5.97 -27.16
CA HIS A 10 -1.09 -7.44 -27.06
C HIS A 10 -0.03 -8.02 -28.02
N SER A 11 -0.03 -7.52 -29.26
CA SER A 11 0.91 -7.88 -30.33
C SER A 11 0.77 -6.83 -31.44
N LEU A 12 1.85 -6.46 -32.14
CA LEU A 12 1.77 -5.65 -33.36
C LEU A 12 1.28 -6.44 -34.58
N GLU A 13 1.44 -7.77 -34.59
CA GLU A 13 1.13 -8.62 -35.76
C GLU A 13 -0.39 -8.75 -36.02
N ASP A 14 -1.20 -8.61 -34.98
CA ASP A 14 -2.65 -8.75 -35.01
C ASP A 14 -3.40 -7.41 -34.98
N ILE A 15 -2.70 -6.28 -35.15
CA ILE A 15 -3.38 -4.97 -35.16
C ILE A 15 -4.14 -4.83 -36.47
N ASP A 16 -5.45 -5.02 -36.38
CA ASP A 16 -6.41 -4.51 -37.35
C ASP A 16 -6.39 -2.97 -37.31
N THR A 17 -5.42 -2.39 -38.03
CA THR A 17 -5.23 -0.94 -38.11
C THR A 17 -6.42 -0.22 -38.72
N ASP A 18 -7.34 -0.93 -39.36
CA ASP A 18 -8.52 -0.34 -39.98
C ASP A 18 -9.42 0.36 -38.94
N ASN A 19 -9.29 -0.02 -37.66
CA ASN A 19 -10.06 0.55 -36.55
C ASN A 19 -9.27 1.54 -35.67
N VAL A 20 -7.95 1.66 -35.87
CA VAL A 20 -7.12 2.66 -35.18
C VAL A 20 -7.13 3.95 -36.00
N LEU A 21 -7.75 4.99 -35.45
CA LEU A 21 -7.82 6.28 -36.12
C LEU A 21 -6.80 7.24 -35.52
N PHE A 22 -5.84 7.68 -36.34
CA PHE A 22 -5.01 8.83 -36.04
C PHE A 22 -5.46 10.01 -36.90
N SER A 23 -5.90 11.09 -36.26
CA SER A 23 -6.11 12.38 -36.92
C SER A 23 -5.52 13.51 -36.07
N ASP A 24 -5.46 14.70 -36.65
CA ASP A 24 -5.11 15.92 -35.93
C ASP A 24 -6.10 16.23 -34.79
N GLU A 25 -7.38 15.92 -34.97
CA GLU A 25 -8.43 16.18 -33.98
C GLU A 25 -8.60 15.09 -32.89
N LYS A 26 -8.26 13.83 -33.14
CA LYS A 26 -8.40 12.76 -32.13
C LYS A 26 -7.59 11.50 -32.47
N VAL A 27 -7.33 10.71 -31.45
CA VAL A 27 -6.82 9.34 -31.56
C VAL A 27 -7.84 8.36 -30.98
N LYS A 28 -8.28 7.38 -31.78
CA LYS A 28 -9.21 6.33 -31.34
C LYS A 28 -8.53 4.97 -31.36
N ILE A 29 -8.56 4.28 -30.21
CA ILE A 29 -7.91 2.99 -30.00
C ILE A 29 -8.94 2.03 -29.37
N PRO A 30 -9.31 0.94 -30.07
CA PRO A 30 -10.15 -0.12 -29.52
C PRO A 30 -9.52 -0.80 -28.29
N SER A 31 -10.34 -1.10 -27.29
CA SER A 31 -9.94 -1.85 -26.09
C SER A 31 -9.31 -3.21 -26.37
N SER A 32 -9.68 -3.86 -27.47
CA SER A 32 -9.17 -5.19 -27.84
C SER A 32 -7.70 -5.22 -28.25
N LEU A 33 -7.06 -4.06 -28.47
CA LEU A 33 -5.69 -4.01 -28.98
C LEU A 33 -4.63 -3.94 -27.90
N PHE A 34 -5.00 -3.55 -26.68
CA PHE A 34 -4.04 -3.27 -25.62
C PHE A 34 -4.44 -3.92 -24.31
N SER A 35 -3.44 -4.31 -23.53
CA SER A 35 -3.61 -4.97 -22.24
C SER A 35 -3.60 -4.01 -21.07
N LEU A 36 -3.00 -2.83 -21.23
CA LEU A 36 -2.88 -1.81 -20.19
C LEU A 36 -2.65 -0.44 -20.83
N ARG A 37 -3.20 0.60 -20.21
CA ARG A 37 -2.99 2.01 -20.59
C ARG A 37 -2.37 2.75 -19.41
N GLN A 38 -1.27 3.47 -19.64
CA GLN A 38 -0.72 4.42 -18.69
C GLN A 38 -0.96 5.84 -19.18
N ASP A 39 -1.42 6.71 -18.31
CA ASP A 39 -1.37 8.15 -18.49
C ASP A 39 -0.38 8.73 -17.49
N ARG A 40 0.40 9.71 -17.94
CA ARG A 40 1.30 10.51 -17.12
C ARG A 40 1.10 11.98 -17.45
N ILE A 41 0.79 12.78 -16.44
CA ILE A 41 0.73 14.24 -16.55
C ILE A 41 1.84 14.87 -15.74
N THR A 42 2.37 15.98 -16.25
CA THR A 42 3.34 16.80 -15.54
C THR A 42 2.83 18.23 -15.50
N LEU A 43 2.73 18.76 -14.29
CA LEU A 43 2.23 20.09 -13.98
C LEU A 43 3.34 20.84 -13.24
N THR A 44 3.76 21.97 -13.78
CA THR A 44 4.63 22.89 -13.08
C THR A 44 3.84 23.65 -12.01
N LYS A 45 4.55 24.24 -11.05
CA LYS A 45 3.98 25.07 -9.98
C LYS A 45 3.00 26.15 -10.48
N ASP A 46 3.27 26.74 -11.64
CA ASP A 46 2.47 27.83 -12.23
C ASP A 46 1.22 27.32 -12.97
N GLU A 47 1.17 26.03 -13.29
CA GLU A 47 0.02 25.39 -13.94
C GLU A 47 -1.00 24.87 -12.92
N LEU A 48 -0.65 24.84 -11.63
CA LEU A 48 -1.53 24.44 -10.55
C LEU A 48 -2.39 25.61 -10.05
N PRO A 49 -3.61 25.33 -9.54
CA PRO A 49 -4.36 26.33 -8.78
C PRO A 49 -3.52 26.89 -7.64
N GLN A 50 -3.57 28.23 -7.44
CA GLN A 50 -2.68 28.93 -6.51
C GLN A 50 -2.70 28.32 -5.10
N GLU A 51 -3.87 28.03 -4.54
CA GLU A 51 -4.00 27.44 -3.20
C GLU A 51 -3.31 26.07 -3.08
N ILE A 52 -3.39 25.25 -4.13
CA ILE A 52 -2.77 23.91 -4.16
C ILE A 52 -1.26 24.03 -4.34
N SER A 53 -0.83 24.93 -5.21
CA SER A 53 0.57 25.27 -5.45
C SER A 53 1.27 25.74 -4.16
N GLU A 54 0.60 26.61 -3.39
CA GLU A 54 1.07 27.07 -2.08
C GLU A 54 1.11 25.93 -1.05
N LEU A 55 0.07 25.10 -0.98
CA LEU A 55 0.02 23.94 -0.10
C LEU A 55 1.15 22.95 -0.38
N PHE A 56 1.31 22.53 -1.63
CA PHE A 56 2.33 21.54 -2.02
C PHE A 56 3.74 22.09 -1.83
N SER A 57 3.95 23.40 -2.01
CA SER A 57 5.24 24.05 -1.75
C SER A 57 5.68 24.03 -0.27
N LYS A 58 4.76 23.77 0.68
CA LYS A 58 5.10 23.59 2.10
C LYS A 58 5.76 22.23 2.38
N LEU A 59 5.67 21.29 1.43
CA LEU A 59 6.35 19.99 1.47
C LEU A 59 7.57 20.04 0.55
N TYR A 60 8.71 19.53 1.06
CA TYR A 60 9.93 19.44 0.26
C TYR A 60 9.73 18.42 -0.85
N MET A 61 9.07 17.30 -0.50
CA MET A 61 8.75 16.22 -1.39
C MET A 61 7.58 15.41 -0.83
N PHE A 62 6.73 14.90 -1.72
CA PHE A 62 5.77 13.86 -1.32
C PHE A 62 5.53 12.85 -2.44
N ARG A 63 5.11 11.65 -2.03
CA ARG A 63 4.61 10.59 -2.90
C ARG A 63 3.31 10.04 -2.34
N ILE A 64 2.26 10.02 -3.14
CA ILE A 64 0.98 9.37 -2.82
C ILE A 64 0.78 8.23 -3.82
N GLN A 65 0.56 7.03 -3.33
CA GLN A 65 0.39 5.84 -4.15
C GLN A 65 -0.94 5.18 -3.81
N TRP A 66 -1.52 4.55 -4.81
CA TRP A 66 -2.62 3.62 -4.59
C TRP A 66 -2.57 2.47 -5.57
N SER A 67 -2.88 1.26 -5.11
CA SER A 67 -3.03 0.08 -5.96
C SER A 67 -4.23 -0.75 -5.53
N SER A 68 -5.02 -1.22 -6.49
CA SER A 68 -6.09 -2.18 -6.25
C SER A 68 -5.54 -3.61 -6.09
N GLU A 69 -6.38 -4.53 -5.59
CA GLU A 69 -6.05 -5.96 -5.54
C GLU A 69 -5.91 -6.58 -6.94
N THR A 70 -6.50 -5.96 -7.98
CA THR A 70 -6.52 -6.43 -9.38
C THR A 70 -5.49 -5.75 -10.27
N ALA A 71 -4.67 -4.84 -9.72
CA ALA A 71 -3.72 -4.06 -10.49
C ALA A 71 -2.67 -4.95 -11.15
N LYS A 72 -2.53 -4.81 -12.47
CA LYS A 72 -1.54 -5.58 -13.24
C LYS A 72 -0.18 -4.90 -13.18
N ARG A 73 0.78 -5.51 -12.47
CA ARG A 73 2.18 -5.06 -12.44
C ARG A 73 2.86 -5.32 -13.78
N THR A 74 3.64 -4.36 -14.26
CA THR A 74 4.41 -4.50 -15.50
C THR A 74 5.80 -3.90 -15.39
N GLU A 75 6.77 -4.55 -16.01
CA GLU A 75 8.14 -4.03 -16.14
C GLU A 75 8.22 -2.83 -17.09
N VAL A 76 7.23 -2.63 -17.96
CA VAL A 76 7.19 -1.45 -18.83
C VAL A 76 6.82 -0.21 -18.03
N PHE A 77 5.71 -0.27 -17.28
CA PHE A 77 5.16 0.89 -16.56
C PHE A 77 5.70 1.06 -15.13
N GLN A 78 6.55 0.13 -14.66
CA GLN A 78 7.22 0.19 -13.35
C GLN A 78 6.24 0.35 -12.17
N ASN A 79 5.01 -0.14 -12.31
CA ASN A 79 3.93 0.03 -11.32
C ASN A 79 3.94 -1.05 -10.22
N PHE A 80 5.10 -1.23 -9.56
CA PHE A 80 5.28 -2.20 -8.46
C PHE A 80 4.90 -1.58 -7.11
N LEU A 81 3.67 -1.11 -6.99
CA LEU A 81 3.16 -0.43 -5.80
C LEU A 81 2.66 -1.44 -4.75
N GLN A 82 2.74 -1.06 -3.47
CA GLN A 82 2.11 -1.80 -2.37
C GLN A 82 0.58 -1.70 -2.48
N LEU A 83 -0.12 -2.73 -1.99
CA LEU A 83 -1.58 -2.77 -2.01
C LEU A 83 -2.19 -1.67 -1.13
N GLY A 84 -3.26 -1.04 -1.61
CA GLY A 84 -3.99 -0.02 -0.86
C GLY A 84 -3.43 1.37 -1.08
N PHE A 85 -3.69 2.28 -0.16
CA PHE A 85 -3.27 3.67 -0.19
C PHE A 85 -2.00 3.87 0.65
N ALA A 86 -1.00 4.55 0.08
CA ALA A 86 0.22 4.92 0.78
C ALA A 86 0.54 6.40 0.59
N ALA A 87 1.06 7.04 1.64
CA ALA A 87 1.53 8.42 1.60
C ALA A 87 2.91 8.52 2.25
N HIS A 88 3.84 9.16 1.56
CA HIS A 88 5.20 9.43 2.03
C HIS A 88 5.50 10.92 1.91
N LEU A 89 5.77 11.59 3.03
CA LEU A 89 5.89 13.04 3.13
C LEU A 89 7.26 13.44 3.71
N ILE A 90 7.91 14.41 3.10
CA ILE A 90 9.07 15.11 3.65
C ILE A 90 8.69 16.60 3.80
N PRO A 91 8.69 17.17 5.01
CA PRO A 91 8.33 18.55 5.21
C PRO A 91 9.47 19.49 4.79
N SER A 92 9.12 20.71 4.34
CA SER A 92 10.11 21.76 4.07
C SER A 92 10.63 22.43 5.35
N THR A 93 9.95 22.24 6.47
CA THR A 93 10.20 22.93 7.75
C THR A 93 10.19 21.96 8.92
N LEU A 94 10.76 22.37 10.05
CA LEU A 94 10.71 21.61 11.30
C LEU A 94 9.33 21.64 11.98
N GLU A 95 8.55 22.71 11.77
CA GLU A 95 7.16 22.80 12.22
C GLU A 95 6.23 22.22 11.15
N TYR A 96 6.14 20.89 11.11
CA TYR A 96 5.47 20.16 10.02
C TYR A 96 4.04 19.71 10.32
N GLU A 97 3.63 19.60 11.58
CA GLU A 97 2.32 19.05 11.96
C GLU A 97 1.15 19.82 11.32
N PRO A 98 1.11 21.17 11.34
CA PRO A 98 0.02 21.91 10.69
C PRO A 98 0.00 21.72 9.17
N VAL A 99 1.18 21.55 8.56
CA VAL A 99 1.32 21.30 7.11
C VAL A 99 0.76 19.93 6.76
N PHE A 100 1.09 18.90 7.54
CA PHE A 100 0.57 17.55 7.33
C PHE A 100 -0.94 17.48 7.54
N ASP A 101 -1.49 18.24 8.48
CA ASP A 101 -2.94 18.34 8.67
C ASP A 101 -3.68 19.02 7.52
N GLU A 102 -3.14 20.14 7.04
CA GLU A 102 -3.72 20.86 5.90
C GLU A 102 -3.67 20.01 4.64
N PHE A 103 -2.50 19.42 4.35
CA PHE A 103 -2.31 18.48 3.26
C PHE A 103 -3.22 17.27 3.40
N GLY A 104 -3.32 16.73 4.61
CA GLY A 104 -4.11 15.55 4.88
C GLY A 104 -5.60 15.76 4.71
N LYS A 105 -6.12 16.91 5.15
CA LYS A 105 -7.52 17.30 4.88
C LYS A 105 -7.79 17.43 3.39
N PHE A 106 -6.84 17.98 2.62
CA PHE A 106 -6.95 18.07 1.17
C PHE A 106 -7.01 16.67 0.53
N ILE A 107 -6.09 15.78 0.89
CA ILE A 107 -6.05 14.42 0.35
C ILE A 107 -7.29 13.61 0.76
N ALA A 108 -7.63 13.59 2.06
CA ALA A 108 -8.79 12.87 2.58
C ALA A 108 -10.09 13.31 1.90
N LYS A 109 -10.28 14.62 1.69
CA LYS A 109 -11.46 15.17 1.02
C LYS A 109 -11.54 14.76 -0.45
N ASN A 110 -10.42 14.73 -1.17
CA ASN A 110 -10.42 14.53 -2.63
C ASN A 110 -10.20 13.07 -3.05
N LEU A 111 -9.63 12.22 -2.20
CA LEU A 111 -9.38 10.80 -2.46
C LEU A 111 -10.23 9.84 -1.60
N ASP A 112 -11.06 10.36 -0.69
CA ASP A 112 -11.93 9.56 0.21
C ASP A 112 -11.15 8.58 1.10
N VAL A 113 -9.99 9.03 1.60
CA VAL A 113 -9.09 8.25 2.46
C VAL A 113 -9.04 8.81 3.88
N LYS A 114 -8.78 7.96 4.87
CA LYS A 114 -8.74 8.37 6.28
C LYS A 114 -7.32 8.70 6.71
N PHE A 115 -6.90 9.93 6.43
CA PHE A 115 -5.52 10.35 6.63
C PHE A 115 -5.44 11.62 7.52
N THR A 116 -4.75 11.52 8.65
CA THR A 116 -4.36 12.66 9.51
C THR A 116 -2.87 12.57 9.89
N HIS A 117 -2.30 13.67 10.39
CA HIS A 117 -0.88 13.67 10.81
C HIS A 117 -0.62 12.68 11.97
N GLU A 118 -1.59 12.49 12.86
CA GLU A 118 -1.52 11.57 14.00
C GLU A 118 -1.39 10.11 13.55
N ASN A 119 -1.86 9.78 12.33
CA ASN A 119 -1.78 8.42 11.81
C ASN A 119 -0.42 8.07 11.19
N LEU A 120 0.48 9.05 10.98
CA LEU A 120 1.77 8.85 10.33
C LEU A 120 2.81 8.21 11.28
N ILE A 121 3.68 7.35 10.73
CA ILE A 121 4.92 6.91 11.38
C ILE A 121 6.12 7.61 10.73
N SER A 122 7.23 7.74 11.46
CA SER A 122 8.50 8.20 10.88
C SER A 122 9.34 6.99 10.46
N THR A 123 9.73 6.93 9.18
CA THR A 123 10.74 6.01 8.67
C THR A 123 12.09 6.71 8.56
N ALA A 124 13.13 6.02 8.09
CA ALA A 124 14.43 6.62 7.84
C ALA A 124 14.40 7.73 6.77
N THR A 125 13.39 7.73 5.90
CA THR A 125 13.35 8.60 4.70
C THR A 125 12.15 9.54 4.66
N SER A 126 11.03 9.21 5.32
CA SER A 126 9.82 10.05 5.27
C SER A 126 8.86 9.81 6.44
N ALA A 127 7.95 10.76 6.66
CA ALA A 127 6.71 10.46 7.38
C ALA A 127 5.81 9.60 6.47
N THR A 128 5.38 8.45 6.95
CA THR A 128 4.73 7.41 6.13
C THR A 128 3.39 7.01 6.72
N TYR A 129 2.40 6.81 5.86
CA TYR A 129 1.09 6.25 6.17
C TYR A 129 0.74 5.17 5.16
N ASN A 130 0.12 4.09 5.62
CA ASN A 130 -0.45 3.06 4.77
C ASN A 130 -1.82 2.62 5.27
N SER A 131 -2.74 2.36 4.35
CA SER A 131 -4.03 1.73 4.63
C SER A 131 -4.47 0.87 3.45
N LEU A 132 -5.45 -0.01 3.68
CA LEU A 132 -6.11 -0.75 2.60
C LEU A 132 -7.35 -0.03 2.08
N ASP A 133 -7.41 1.30 2.22
CA ASP A 133 -8.51 2.09 1.70
C ASP A 133 -8.59 1.96 0.16
N GLU A 134 -9.80 1.75 -0.34
CA GLU A 134 -10.06 1.70 -1.78
C GLU A 134 -10.35 3.09 -2.34
N VAL A 135 -9.67 3.48 -3.41
CA VAL A 135 -9.92 4.74 -4.11
C VAL A 135 -10.67 4.46 -5.40
N LYS A 136 -11.91 4.93 -5.49
CA LYS A 136 -12.74 4.74 -6.69
C LYS A 136 -12.22 5.59 -7.85
N SER A 137 -12.30 5.09 -9.08
CA SER A 137 -11.89 5.86 -10.26
C SER A 137 -12.65 7.18 -10.43
N SER A 138 -13.92 7.26 -9.98
CA SER A 138 -14.69 8.51 -9.97
C SER A 138 -14.13 9.55 -9.00
N THR A 139 -13.65 9.10 -7.84
CA THR A 139 -13.03 9.94 -6.82
C THR A 139 -11.67 10.44 -7.34
N PHE A 140 -10.88 9.56 -7.93
CA PHE A 140 -9.61 9.95 -8.56
C PHE A 140 -9.81 10.93 -9.73
N GLN A 141 -10.85 10.73 -10.56
CA GLN A 141 -11.24 11.70 -11.60
C GLN A 141 -11.57 13.07 -11.00
N GLN A 142 -12.31 13.10 -9.89
CA GLN A 142 -12.63 14.35 -9.20
C GLN A 142 -11.38 15.05 -8.69
N PHE A 143 -10.44 14.30 -8.09
CA PHE A 143 -9.13 14.83 -7.69
C PHE A 143 -8.37 15.44 -8.87
N LEU A 144 -8.27 14.72 -10.00
CA LEU A 144 -7.64 15.24 -11.20
C LEU A 144 -8.33 16.52 -11.72
N SER A 145 -9.66 16.57 -11.69
CA SER A 145 -10.42 17.75 -12.11
C SER A 145 -10.20 18.98 -11.22
N VAL A 146 -9.87 18.78 -9.94
CA VAL A 146 -9.48 19.86 -9.03
C VAL A 146 -8.13 20.46 -9.41
N LEU A 147 -7.20 19.64 -9.90
CA LEU A 147 -5.88 20.08 -10.34
C LEU A 147 -5.90 20.66 -11.76
N THR A 148 -6.57 19.98 -12.67
CA THR A 148 -6.68 20.34 -14.08
C THR A 148 -8.02 19.85 -14.65
N PRO A 149 -9.04 20.74 -14.76
CA PRO A 149 -10.38 20.34 -15.22
C PRO A 149 -10.43 19.98 -16.71
N LYS A 150 -9.29 20.04 -17.41
CA LYS A 150 -9.13 19.94 -18.87
C LYS A 150 -8.74 18.54 -19.35
N LEU A 151 -8.57 17.61 -18.42
CA LEU A 151 -8.25 16.22 -18.75
C LEU A 151 -9.46 15.47 -19.29
N ASP A 152 -9.18 14.53 -20.19
CA ASP A 152 -10.20 13.60 -20.67
C ASP A 152 -10.74 12.75 -19.51
N ARG A 153 -11.95 12.23 -19.69
CA ARG A 153 -12.54 11.31 -18.72
C ARG A 153 -11.69 10.05 -18.59
N ILE A 154 -11.31 9.71 -17.37
CA ILE A 154 -10.66 8.45 -17.01
C ILE A 154 -11.71 7.41 -16.59
N SER A 155 -11.36 6.14 -16.67
CA SER A 155 -12.16 5.02 -16.18
C SER A 155 -11.25 3.84 -15.83
N PHE A 156 -11.75 2.93 -14.98
CA PHE A 156 -11.10 1.66 -14.64
C PHE A 156 -9.64 1.81 -14.19
N VAL A 157 -9.39 2.78 -13.32
CA VAL A 157 -8.06 3.02 -12.74
C VAL A 157 -7.71 1.86 -11.80
N GLN A 158 -6.59 1.20 -12.07
CA GLN A 158 -6.09 0.08 -11.28
C GLN A 158 -5.08 0.52 -10.22
N ASP A 159 -4.25 1.49 -10.58
CA ASP A 159 -3.23 2.05 -9.69
C ASP A 159 -2.86 3.48 -10.11
N PHE A 160 -2.33 4.26 -9.17
CA PHE A 160 -1.76 5.58 -9.45
C PHE A 160 -0.59 5.92 -8.52
N ASP A 161 0.27 6.83 -9.00
CA ASP A 161 1.42 7.38 -8.30
C ASP A 161 1.48 8.89 -8.56
N ILE A 162 1.39 9.67 -7.48
CA ILE A 162 1.42 11.13 -7.49
C ILE A 162 2.67 11.58 -6.75
N LYS A 163 3.52 12.36 -7.43
CA LYS A 163 4.79 12.85 -6.90
C LYS A 163 4.89 14.34 -7.00
N TRP A 164 5.39 14.95 -5.95
CA TRP A 164 5.81 16.35 -5.95
C TRP A 164 7.29 16.43 -5.61
N GLU A 165 8.06 16.98 -6.54
CA GLU A 165 9.50 17.17 -6.40
C GLU A 165 9.93 18.38 -7.23
N GLN A 166 10.87 19.19 -6.71
CA GLN A 166 11.48 20.30 -7.45
C GLN A 166 10.48 21.29 -8.09
N SER A 167 9.31 21.50 -7.46
CA SER A 167 8.21 22.35 -7.98
C SER A 167 7.45 21.79 -9.19
N GLU A 168 7.56 20.49 -9.44
CA GLU A 168 6.79 19.76 -10.44
C GLU A 168 5.91 18.69 -9.77
N LEU A 169 4.64 18.65 -10.17
CA LEU A 169 3.71 17.59 -9.83
C LEU A 169 3.63 16.60 -11.00
N VAL A 170 4.04 15.37 -10.77
CA VAL A 170 3.94 14.26 -11.73
C VAL A 170 2.87 13.31 -11.24
N ILE A 171 1.84 13.07 -12.04
CA ILE A 171 0.78 12.11 -11.72
C ILE A 171 0.75 11.06 -12.82
N THR A 172 0.86 9.80 -12.41
CA THR A 172 0.81 8.65 -13.31
C THR A 172 -0.29 7.71 -12.84
N TRP A 173 -1.07 7.14 -13.76
CA TRP A 173 -2.04 6.11 -13.43
C TRP A 173 -2.14 5.08 -14.54
N ASN A 174 -2.45 3.84 -14.14
CA ASN A 174 -2.72 2.75 -15.05
C ASN A 174 -4.20 2.38 -15.03
N SER A 175 -4.74 2.11 -16.21
CA SER A 175 -6.15 1.77 -16.41
C SER A 175 -6.32 0.48 -17.21
N GLU A 176 -7.38 -0.25 -16.89
CA GLU A 176 -7.81 -1.42 -17.68
C GLU A 176 -8.16 -1.04 -19.12
N PRO A 177 -8.13 -2.00 -20.05
CA PRO A 177 -8.57 -1.74 -21.42
C PRO A 177 -10.02 -1.30 -21.53
N PHE A 178 -10.24 -0.12 -22.09
CA PHE A 178 -11.54 0.41 -22.50
C PHE A 178 -11.40 1.18 -23.82
N ASP A 179 -12.49 1.31 -24.57
CA ASP A 179 -12.45 2.02 -25.85
C ASP A 179 -12.04 3.47 -25.63
N SER A 180 -10.82 3.78 -26.08
CA SER A 180 -10.16 5.03 -25.78
C SER A 180 -10.31 5.98 -26.95
N THR A 181 -10.93 7.14 -26.69
CA THR A 181 -10.93 8.28 -27.61
C THR A 181 -10.22 9.43 -26.92
N ILE A 182 -9.08 9.83 -27.47
CA ILE A 182 -8.27 10.93 -26.95
C ILE A 182 -8.50 12.11 -27.89
N GLU A 183 -9.16 13.14 -27.39
CA GLU A 183 -9.51 14.30 -28.20
C GLU A 183 -8.41 15.37 -28.14
N ARG A 184 -8.23 16.09 -29.25
CA ARG A 184 -7.34 17.24 -29.31
C ARG A 184 -7.83 18.31 -28.35
N THR A 185 -6.89 18.91 -27.62
CA THR A 185 -7.13 20.14 -26.88
C THR A 185 -6.09 21.16 -27.30
N ASN A 186 -6.43 22.45 -27.25
CA ASN A 186 -5.48 23.53 -27.56
C ASN A 186 -4.56 23.87 -26.38
N GLU A 187 -4.75 23.23 -25.24
CA GLU A 187 -4.17 23.64 -23.96
C GLU A 187 -3.23 22.58 -23.35
N ILE A 188 -3.38 21.32 -23.77
CA ILE A 188 -2.57 20.20 -23.31
C ILE A 188 -1.94 19.56 -24.55
N ARG A 189 -0.60 19.55 -24.59
CA ARG A 189 0.14 18.72 -25.53
C ARG A 189 0.02 17.26 -25.09
N LYS A 190 -0.63 16.43 -25.91
CA LYS A 190 -0.85 15.01 -25.66
C LYS A 190 0.05 14.18 -26.57
N GLU A 191 0.95 13.43 -25.98
CA GLU A 191 1.80 12.46 -26.67
C GLU A 191 1.20 11.08 -26.52
N VAL A 192 0.77 10.48 -27.62
CA VAL A 192 0.10 9.19 -27.62
C VAL A 192 1.03 8.15 -28.25
N ALA A 193 1.32 7.09 -27.51
CA ALA A 193 2.19 6.01 -27.95
C ALA A 193 1.51 4.65 -27.83
N LEU A 194 1.66 3.81 -28.83
CA LEU A 194 1.23 2.42 -28.84
C LEU A 194 2.49 1.57 -29.00
N PHE A 195 2.80 0.75 -27.99
CA PHE A 195 4.00 -0.07 -27.98
C PHE A 195 3.66 -1.53 -27.72
N GLU A 196 4.29 -2.42 -28.48
CA GLU A 196 4.51 -3.80 -28.07
C GLU A 196 5.86 -3.87 -27.36
N SER A 197 5.92 -4.64 -26.28
CA SER A 197 7.14 -4.86 -25.51
C SER A 197 7.71 -6.24 -25.80
N LYS A 198 9.01 -6.30 -26.06
CA LYS A 198 9.77 -7.54 -26.19
C LYS A 198 10.98 -7.48 -25.27
N GLU A 199 11.28 -8.60 -24.62
CA GLU A 199 12.48 -8.70 -23.81
C GLU A 199 13.70 -8.87 -24.70
N LEU A 200 14.76 -8.11 -24.43
CA LEU A 200 16.01 -8.10 -25.18
C LEU A 200 17.18 -8.17 -24.18
N TYR A 201 17.68 -9.38 -23.92
CA TYR A 201 18.83 -9.62 -23.02
C TYR A 201 18.70 -8.97 -21.62
N GLY A 202 17.49 -8.93 -21.05
CA GLY A 202 17.20 -8.30 -19.75
C GLY A 202 16.74 -6.85 -19.82
N ASP A 203 16.93 -6.19 -20.97
CA ASP A 203 16.31 -4.90 -21.26
C ASP A 203 14.94 -5.10 -21.92
N LEU A 204 14.16 -4.02 -22.06
CA LEU A 204 12.88 -4.03 -22.76
C LEU A 204 12.98 -3.21 -24.04
N GLU A 205 12.72 -3.86 -25.16
CA GLU A 205 12.55 -3.23 -26.46
C GLU A 205 11.06 -2.92 -26.66
N LEU A 206 10.72 -1.64 -26.78
CA LEU A 206 9.39 -1.12 -27.07
C LEU A 206 9.35 -0.69 -28.53
N VAL A 207 8.53 -1.36 -29.33
CA VAL A 207 8.36 -1.06 -30.76
C VAL A 207 6.91 -0.66 -31.02
N GLY A 208 6.71 0.37 -31.83
CA GLY A 208 5.37 0.73 -32.27
C GLY A 208 5.28 2.12 -32.86
N PHE A 209 4.23 2.86 -32.51
CA PHE A 209 3.91 4.16 -33.09
C PHE A 209 3.76 5.22 -32.01
N ARG A 210 4.22 6.43 -32.33
CA ARG A 210 4.03 7.61 -31.49
C ARG A 210 3.48 8.74 -32.33
N THR A 211 2.51 9.47 -31.80
CA THR A 211 1.96 10.69 -32.39
C THR A 211 1.84 11.76 -31.31
N VAL A 212 1.76 13.02 -31.73
CA VAL A 212 1.48 14.13 -30.82
C VAL A 212 0.23 14.83 -31.33
N ILE A 213 -0.75 14.99 -30.45
CA ILE A 213 -1.96 15.77 -30.69
C ILE A 213 -2.04 16.91 -29.67
N GLY A 214 -2.55 18.07 -30.09
CA GLY A 214 -2.58 19.28 -29.27
C GLY A 214 -1.33 20.17 -29.45
N GLU A 215 -1.54 21.49 -29.35
CA GLU A 215 -0.64 22.56 -29.81
C GLU A 215 -0.20 22.41 -31.27
N GLU A 216 0.71 21.47 -31.55
CA GLU A 216 1.25 21.14 -32.88
C GLU A 216 1.12 19.64 -33.17
N TYR A 217 0.27 19.29 -34.15
CA TYR A 217 0.07 17.90 -34.56
C TYR A 217 1.34 17.32 -35.20
N GLN A 218 1.75 16.15 -34.71
CA GLN A 218 2.80 15.34 -35.33
C GLN A 218 2.18 14.02 -35.77
N PRO A 219 2.27 13.66 -37.07
CA PRO A 219 1.69 12.42 -37.57
C PRO A 219 2.34 11.20 -36.90
N PRO A 220 1.68 10.03 -36.92
CA PRO A 220 2.22 8.81 -36.32
C PRO A 220 3.56 8.41 -36.94
N GLU A 221 4.59 8.31 -36.10
CA GLU A 221 5.93 7.88 -36.47
C GLU A 221 6.28 6.53 -35.84
N LYS A 222 6.92 5.66 -36.63
CA LYS A 222 7.47 4.40 -36.12
C LYS A 222 8.58 4.72 -35.11
N THR A 223 8.43 4.21 -33.90
CA THR A 223 9.32 4.48 -32.78
C THR A 223 9.81 3.15 -32.21
N LEU A 224 11.12 3.10 -31.94
CA LEU A 224 11.77 2.03 -31.19
C LEU A 224 12.45 2.68 -30.00
N LEU A 225 12.19 2.16 -28.80
CA LEU A 225 12.79 2.59 -27.55
C LEU A 225 13.32 1.37 -26.82
N ILE A 226 14.56 1.44 -26.36
CA ILE A 226 15.12 0.43 -25.44
C ILE A 226 15.12 1.07 -24.05
N VAL A 227 14.49 0.41 -23.09
CA VAL A 227 14.43 0.86 -21.70
C VAL A 227 15.01 -0.20 -20.77
N LYS A 228 15.65 0.27 -19.70
CA LYS A 228 16.11 -0.58 -18.62
C LYS A 228 15.11 -0.50 -17.46
N PRO A 229 14.37 -1.57 -17.14
CA PRO A 229 13.47 -1.56 -16.00
C PRO A 229 14.28 -1.57 -14.70
N ARG A 230 13.85 -0.77 -13.73
CA ARG A 230 14.36 -0.85 -12.35
C ARG A 230 13.70 -2.00 -11.61
N HIS A 231 12.42 -2.20 -11.85
CA HIS A 231 11.60 -3.24 -11.27
C HIS A 231 11.23 -4.27 -12.33
N SER A 232 11.56 -5.53 -12.05
CA SER A 232 11.24 -6.70 -12.87
C SER A 232 10.57 -7.79 -12.05
N LEU A 233 9.93 -8.75 -12.72
CA LEU A 233 9.35 -9.92 -12.08
C LEU A 233 10.33 -11.10 -12.13
N VAL A 234 10.40 -11.86 -11.04
CA VAL A 234 11.07 -13.17 -11.05
C VAL A 234 10.18 -14.14 -11.83
N LYS A 235 10.67 -14.57 -13.00
CA LYS A 235 9.95 -15.48 -13.90
C LYS A 235 9.65 -16.82 -13.24
N ASP A 236 8.51 -17.41 -13.59
CA ASP A 236 8.08 -18.76 -13.19
C ASP A 236 8.08 -19.01 -11.67
N THR A 237 7.88 -17.96 -10.88
CA THR A 237 7.74 -18.06 -9.42
C THR A 237 6.40 -17.53 -8.96
N VAL A 238 5.84 -18.17 -7.94
CA VAL A 238 4.69 -17.61 -7.22
C VAL A 238 4.89 -17.80 -5.73
N LEU A 239 4.90 -16.68 -5.02
CA LEU A 239 5.09 -16.63 -3.58
C LEU A 239 3.86 -17.19 -2.86
N GLY A 240 4.08 -18.19 -2.02
CA GLY A 240 3.08 -18.66 -1.07
C GLY A 240 3.10 -17.76 0.16
N VAL A 241 1.99 -17.09 0.47
CA VAL A 241 1.89 -16.31 1.71
C VAL A 241 0.61 -16.73 2.42
N SER A 242 0.70 -17.07 3.70
CA SER A 242 -0.46 -17.48 4.49
C SER A 242 -0.22 -17.31 5.99
N PHE A 243 -1.30 -17.13 6.76
CA PHE A 243 -1.24 -17.30 8.21
C PHE A 243 -1.36 -18.77 8.58
N GLN A 244 -0.45 -19.25 9.44
CA GLN A 244 -0.51 -20.61 9.97
C GLN A 244 -1.80 -20.81 10.79
N GLN A 245 -2.48 -21.93 10.56
CA GLN A 245 -3.76 -22.25 11.22
C GLN A 245 -3.55 -23.15 12.44
N PRO A 246 -4.31 -22.95 13.53
CA PRO A 246 -5.34 -21.92 13.72
C PRO A 246 -4.75 -20.54 14.05
N VAL A 247 -5.37 -19.48 13.55
CA VAL A 247 -4.95 -18.11 13.89
C VAL A 247 -5.44 -17.76 15.29
N GLY A 248 -4.50 -17.70 16.24
CA GLY A 248 -4.73 -17.23 17.61
C GLY A 248 -4.41 -15.75 17.78
N LEU A 249 -4.14 -15.33 19.02
CA LEU A 249 -3.66 -13.98 19.35
C LEU A 249 -2.21 -13.72 18.92
N HIS A 250 -1.51 -14.76 18.46
CA HIS A 250 -0.14 -14.70 17.97
C HIS A 250 -0.07 -15.25 16.52
N PRO A 251 -0.62 -14.52 15.52
CA PRO A 251 -0.59 -14.96 14.14
C PRO A 251 0.86 -15.10 13.65
N ASP A 252 1.15 -16.25 13.02
CA ASP A 252 2.43 -16.51 12.38
C ASP A 252 2.25 -16.44 10.87
N LEU A 253 2.93 -15.48 10.23
CA LEU A 253 2.90 -15.27 8.79
C LEU A 253 3.98 -16.12 8.14
N HIS A 254 3.55 -17.17 7.45
CA HIS A 254 4.43 -18.03 6.68
C HIS A 254 4.58 -17.52 5.25
N ILE A 255 5.83 -17.37 4.81
CA ILE A 255 6.20 -16.99 3.44
C ILE A 255 7.01 -18.15 2.86
N ASP A 256 6.44 -18.82 1.87
CA ASP A 256 7.07 -19.91 1.13
C ASP A 256 7.62 -19.39 -0.20
N PHE A 257 8.91 -19.64 -0.43
CA PHE A 257 9.65 -19.24 -1.62
C PHE A 257 9.74 -20.38 -2.67
N SER A 258 9.13 -21.54 -2.42
CA SER A 258 9.18 -22.73 -3.27
C SER A 258 8.45 -22.55 -4.63
N PRO A 259 8.84 -23.27 -5.70
CA PRO A 259 9.84 -24.35 -5.73
C PRO A 259 11.27 -23.90 -6.08
N ASN A 260 11.46 -22.73 -6.69
CA ASN A 260 12.77 -22.30 -7.22
C ASN A 260 13.20 -20.96 -6.61
N VAL A 261 14.13 -21.02 -5.66
CA VAL A 261 14.83 -19.85 -5.16
C VAL A 261 16.18 -19.77 -5.84
N THR A 262 16.27 -18.96 -6.89
CA THR A 262 17.55 -18.67 -7.56
C THR A 262 17.73 -17.16 -7.59
N SER A 263 18.85 -16.70 -7.06
CA SER A 263 19.20 -15.29 -7.13
C SER A 263 19.43 -14.88 -8.59
N PRO A 264 18.88 -13.75 -9.07
CA PRO A 264 19.09 -13.28 -10.44
C PRO A 264 20.58 -13.06 -10.77
N PHE A 265 21.32 -12.49 -9.82
CA PHE A 265 22.76 -12.26 -9.92
C PHE A 265 23.46 -12.61 -8.59
N SER A 266 24.78 -12.84 -8.64
CA SER A 266 25.56 -13.21 -7.47
C SER A 266 25.64 -12.13 -6.39
N SER A 267 25.43 -10.85 -6.74
CA SER A 267 25.42 -9.72 -5.82
C SER A 267 24.06 -9.44 -5.19
N CYS A 268 22.98 -10.08 -5.65
CA CYS A 268 21.65 -9.77 -5.14
C CYS A 268 21.41 -10.37 -3.77
N GLU A 269 20.67 -9.64 -2.95
CA GLU A 269 20.20 -10.08 -1.64
C GLU A 269 18.68 -9.98 -1.59
N MET A 270 18.01 -10.93 -0.93
CA MET A 270 16.56 -10.93 -0.83
C MET A 270 16.09 -10.13 0.38
N PHE A 271 15.08 -9.32 0.16
CA PHE A 271 14.44 -8.51 1.21
C PHE A 271 12.94 -8.76 1.26
N ILE A 272 12.39 -8.53 2.45
CA ILE A 272 10.96 -8.53 2.73
C ILE A 272 10.61 -7.17 3.32
N VAL A 273 9.71 -6.44 2.66
CA VAL A 273 9.10 -5.23 3.19
C VAL A 273 7.71 -5.59 3.66
N ASN A 274 7.51 -5.46 4.96
CA ASN A 274 6.27 -5.79 5.63
C ASN A 274 5.61 -4.53 6.18
N THR A 275 4.41 -4.23 5.72
CA THR A 275 3.62 -3.07 6.16
C THR A 275 2.37 -3.59 6.87
N MET A 276 2.29 -3.38 8.18
CA MET A 276 1.25 -3.97 9.02
C MET A 276 0.39 -2.88 9.67
N PRO A 277 -0.96 -3.05 9.69
CA PRO A 277 -1.84 -2.13 10.40
C PRO A 277 -1.70 -2.29 11.91
N SER A 278 -2.15 -1.30 12.67
CA SER A 278 -2.01 -1.21 14.13
C SER A 278 -2.63 -2.39 14.89
N VAL A 279 -3.62 -3.07 14.31
CA VAL A 279 -4.20 -4.30 14.90
C VAL A 279 -3.19 -5.44 15.03
N LEU A 280 -2.11 -5.42 14.25
CA LEU A 280 -0.99 -6.34 14.35
C LEU A 280 0.24 -5.61 14.88
N PHE A 281 0.99 -6.35 15.69
CA PHE A 281 2.20 -5.89 16.32
C PHE A 281 3.35 -6.85 16.03
N PHE A 282 4.49 -6.32 15.60
CA PHE A 282 5.71 -7.08 15.41
C PHE A 282 6.65 -6.93 16.61
N ASP A 283 7.02 -8.04 17.25
CA ASP A 283 8.01 -8.03 18.32
C ASP A 283 9.42 -8.20 17.74
N GLN A 284 10.18 -7.10 17.72
CA GLN A 284 11.56 -7.08 17.22
C GLN A 284 12.53 -7.97 17.98
N TYR A 285 12.17 -8.47 19.16
CA TYR A 285 13.00 -9.38 19.96
C TYR A 285 12.58 -10.86 19.83
N GLN A 286 11.55 -11.16 19.04
CA GLN A 286 10.98 -12.51 18.92
C GLN A 286 10.79 -12.94 17.46
N TYR A 287 11.87 -12.95 16.68
CA TYR A 287 11.87 -13.48 15.32
C TYR A 287 13.01 -14.51 15.12
N ASN A 288 12.94 -15.29 14.03
CA ASN A 288 13.96 -16.27 13.72
C ASN A 288 15.21 -15.61 13.11
N GLU A 289 16.19 -15.28 13.94
CA GLU A 289 17.45 -14.64 13.52
C GLU A 289 18.34 -15.51 12.63
N ASP A 290 18.16 -16.84 12.65
CA ASP A 290 18.91 -17.75 11.79
C ASP A 290 18.45 -17.62 10.34
N LYS A 291 17.15 -17.36 10.13
CA LYS A 291 16.57 -17.18 8.79
C LYS A 291 16.44 -15.74 8.33
N LEU A 292 16.23 -14.79 9.25
CA LEU A 292 15.97 -13.38 8.94
C LEU A 292 16.98 -12.48 9.67
N HIS A 293 17.27 -11.34 9.07
CA HIS A 293 17.96 -10.22 9.70
C HIS A 293 17.03 -9.01 9.66
N LEU A 294 16.57 -8.53 10.82
CA LEU A 294 15.82 -7.28 10.88
C LEU A 294 16.76 -6.11 10.60
N VAL A 295 16.63 -5.50 9.42
CA VAL A 295 17.42 -4.31 9.05
C VAL A 295 16.92 -3.10 9.82
N SER A 296 15.59 -2.94 9.86
CA SER A 296 14.94 -1.87 10.63
C SER A 296 13.46 -2.16 10.85
N SER A 297 12.91 -1.63 11.95
CA SER A 297 11.48 -1.61 12.26
C SER A 297 11.07 -0.20 12.64
N TRP A 298 10.03 0.33 11.99
CA TRP A 298 9.48 1.66 12.21
C TRP A 298 8.03 1.59 12.64
N GLY A 299 7.58 2.59 13.39
CA GLY A 299 6.18 2.72 13.83
C GLY A 299 5.94 2.24 15.26
N GLU A 300 4.79 1.60 15.47
CA GLU A 300 4.27 1.32 16.81
C GLU A 300 4.85 0.05 17.43
N ASN A 301 5.69 0.27 18.44
CA ASN A 301 6.44 -0.78 19.12
C ASN A 301 5.97 -1.06 20.58
N ASP A 302 4.88 -0.43 21.04
CA ASP A 302 4.30 -0.70 22.36
C ASP A 302 3.42 -1.96 22.33
N LEU A 303 3.82 -3.02 23.04
CA LEU A 303 3.09 -4.29 23.13
C LEU A 303 1.85 -4.22 24.03
N GLU A 304 1.79 -3.28 24.98
CA GLU A 304 0.74 -3.20 26.00
C GLU A 304 -0.43 -2.30 25.58
N ALA A 305 -0.21 -1.39 24.63
CA ALA A 305 -1.26 -0.49 24.17
C ALA A 305 -2.37 -1.23 23.39
N PRO A 306 -3.65 -1.14 23.80
CA PRO A 306 -4.75 -1.66 23.01
C PRO A 306 -4.96 -0.84 21.73
N ASN A 307 -5.63 -1.41 20.72
CA ASN A 307 -5.74 -0.80 19.40
C ASN A 307 -6.36 0.62 19.43
N TRP A 308 -7.31 0.87 20.32
CA TRP A 308 -7.98 2.17 20.43
C TRP A 308 -7.18 3.27 21.13
N LYS A 309 -5.99 2.96 21.65
CA LYS A 309 -5.02 3.95 22.15
C LYS A 309 -3.91 4.23 21.14
N VAL A 310 -3.87 3.50 20.03
CA VAL A 310 -2.87 3.65 18.98
C VAL A 310 -3.46 4.50 17.87
N GLU A 311 -2.92 5.70 17.70
CA GLU A 311 -3.36 6.63 16.66
C GLU A 311 -2.65 6.38 15.33
N LYS A 312 -1.37 5.94 15.35
CA LYS A 312 -0.62 5.64 14.14
C LYS A 312 -1.18 4.45 13.38
N PHE A 313 -0.98 4.41 12.06
CA PHE A 313 -1.56 3.37 11.21
C PHE A 313 -1.04 1.97 11.54
N GLY A 314 0.17 1.83 12.10
CA GLY A 314 0.79 0.55 12.44
C GLY A 314 2.31 0.58 12.39
N SER A 315 2.91 -0.31 11.61
CA SER A 315 4.36 -0.48 11.55
C SER A 315 4.87 -0.94 10.18
N VAL A 316 6.14 -0.66 9.91
CA VAL A 316 6.85 -1.11 8.70
C VAL A 316 8.14 -1.81 9.13
N GLN A 317 8.36 -3.02 8.63
CA GLN A 317 9.61 -3.76 8.86
C GLN A 317 10.32 -4.03 7.54
N LEU A 318 11.64 -3.87 7.55
CA LEU A 318 12.52 -4.30 6.48
C LEU A 318 13.38 -5.46 6.99
N PHE A 319 13.22 -6.64 6.39
CA PHE A 319 14.03 -7.81 6.67
C PHE A 319 14.93 -8.14 5.49
N LYS A 320 16.15 -8.56 5.78
CA LYS A 320 17.01 -9.30 4.85
C LYS A 320 16.87 -10.79 5.14
N VAL A 321 16.66 -11.60 4.11
CA VAL A 321 16.53 -13.05 4.25
C VAL A 321 17.92 -13.69 4.17
N LYS A 322 18.27 -14.50 5.18
CA LYS A 322 19.56 -15.22 5.26
C LYS A 322 19.46 -16.64 4.71
N ASP A 323 18.35 -17.32 5.02
CA ASP A 323 18.08 -18.68 4.60
C ASP A 323 16.65 -18.81 4.08
N TYR A 324 16.55 -19.27 2.83
CA TYR A 324 15.30 -19.46 2.10
C TYR A 324 14.70 -20.86 2.30
N THR A 325 15.45 -21.77 2.91
CA THR A 325 15.10 -23.19 3.01
C THR A 325 13.81 -23.37 3.81
N ASN A 326 12.79 -23.98 3.21
CA ASN A 326 11.45 -24.18 3.78
C ASN A 326 10.72 -22.88 4.16
N GLY A 327 10.99 -21.76 3.48
CA GLY A 327 10.32 -20.49 3.75
C GLY A 327 10.71 -19.85 5.08
N VAL A 328 10.05 -18.75 5.42
CA VAL A 328 10.26 -17.98 6.66
C VAL A 328 8.95 -17.71 7.37
N ASP A 329 9.04 -17.59 8.69
CA ASP A 329 7.93 -17.32 9.58
C ASP A 329 8.16 -15.98 10.29
N ILE A 330 7.18 -15.09 10.22
CA ILE A 330 7.19 -13.79 10.90
C ILE A 330 6.04 -13.78 11.90
N LYS A 331 6.41 -13.75 13.19
CA LYS A 331 5.46 -13.77 14.30
C LYS A 331 4.93 -12.39 14.61
N PHE A 332 3.62 -12.29 14.73
CA PHE A 332 2.94 -11.08 15.18
C PHE A 332 2.10 -11.36 16.42
N HIS A 333 1.72 -10.29 17.10
CA HIS A 333 0.76 -10.28 18.19
C HIS A 333 -0.45 -9.45 17.76
N THR A 334 -1.66 -9.91 18.02
CA THR A 334 -2.87 -9.11 17.79
C THR A 334 -3.08 -8.15 18.95
N ARG A 335 -3.36 -6.88 18.67
CA ARG A 335 -3.81 -5.94 19.69
C ARG A 335 -5.26 -6.22 20.08
N TYR A 336 -5.60 -5.88 21.33
CA TYR A 336 -6.99 -5.88 21.78
C TYR A 336 -7.81 -4.88 20.96
N ILE A 337 -8.86 -5.36 20.32
CA ILE A 337 -9.85 -4.55 19.61
C ILE A 337 -11.06 -4.29 20.51
N LYS A 338 -11.83 -3.24 20.20
CA LYS A 338 -13.09 -2.99 20.90
C LYS A 338 -14.08 -4.13 20.62
N PRO A 339 -14.97 -4.48 21.56
CA PRO A 339 -16.10 -5.36 21.27
C PRO A 339 -16.87 -4.84 20.06
N SER A 340 -17.00 -5.67 19.04
CA SER A 340 -17.49 -5.31 17.71
C SER A 340 -18.03 -6.55 17.01
N THR A 341 -19.04 -6.36 16.17
CA THR A 341 -19.52 -7.39 15.24
C THR A 341 -18.55 -7.59 14.07
N GLU A 342 -17.71 -6.60 13.79
CA GLU A 342 -16.65 -6.66 12.80
C GLU A 342 -15.32 -6.99 13.48
N ASN A 343 -14.92 -8.26 13.41
CA ASN A 343 -13.65 -8.78 13.93
C ASN A 343 -12.77 -9.41 12.83
N HIS A 344 -13.18 -9.23 11.58
CA HIS A 344 -12.48 -9.69 10.38
C HIS A 344 -11.76 -8.51 9.74
N PHE A 345 -10.46 -8.66 9.57
CA PHE A 345 -9.56 -7.68 8.98
C PHE A 345 -8.91 -8.27 7.72
N LYS A 346 -8.56 -7.40 6.78
CA LYS A 346 -7.68 -7.76 5.66
C LYS A 346 -6.29 -7.22 5.96
N ILE A 347 -5.26 -8.01 5.64
CA ILE A 347 -3.84 -7.65 5.79
C ILE A 347 -3.19 -7.72 4.41
N ALA A 348 -2.45 -6.70 3.98
CA ALA A 348 -1.69 -6.78 2.74
C ALA A 348 -0.60 -7.86 2.84
N THR A 349 -0.36 -8.58 1.76
CA THR A 349 0.80 -9.46 1.68
C THR A 349 2.09 -8.65 1.57
N PRO A 350 3.18 -9.08 2.23
CA PRO A 350 4.45 -8.37 2.19
C PRO A 350 5.02 -8.32 0.77
N GLU A 351 5.83 -7.31 0.47
CA GLU A 351 6.64 -7.29 -0.76
C GLU A 351 7.90 -8.12 -0.53
N VAL A 352 8.16 -9.06 -1.45
CA VAL A 352 9.35 -9.90 -1.43
C VAL A 352 10.07 -9.73 -2.75
N PHE A 353 11.34 -9.33 -2.69
CA PHE A 353 12.12 -9.04 -3.87
C PHE A 353 13.62 -9.27 -3.64
N TRP A 354 14.34 -9.51 -4.72
CA TRP A 354 15.79 -9.38 -4.75
C TRP A 354 16.16 -7.92 -5.00
N ALA A 355 17.07 -7.37 -4.20
CA ALA A 355 17.71 -6.09 -4.45
C ALA A 355 19.13 -6.37 -4.97
N CYS A 356 19.46 -5.83 -6.14
CA CYS A 356 20.73 -6.05 -6.82
C CYS A 356 21.39 -4.71 -7.13
N GLU A 357 22.64 -4.53 -6.74
CA GLU A 357 23.41 -3.33 -7.10
C GLU A 357 23.81 -3.38 -8.57
N ALA A 358 23.14 -2.59 -9.41
CA ALA A 358 23.29 -2.66 -10.86
C ALA A 358 24.67 -2.23 -11.33
N ASP A 359 25.32 -1.29 -10.64
CA ASP A 359 26.66 -0.80 -10.97
C ASP A 359 27.74 -1.90 -10.95
N LEU A 360 27.51 -3.01 -10.22
CA LEU A 360 28.42 -4.15 -10.16
C LEU A 360 28.36 -5.08 -11.38
N PHE A 361 27.27 -5.06 -12.15
CA PHE A 361 27.08 -5.98 -13.28
C PHE A 361 26.56 -5.33 -14.56
N MET A 362 26.17 -4.05 -14.52
CA MET A 362 25.71 -3.25 -15.65
C MET A 362 26.57 -1.99 -15.79
N ALA A 363 27.27 -1.88 -16.93
CA ALA A 363 28.12 -0.73 -17.22
C ALA A 363 27.33 0.57 -17.48
N ASP A 364 26.10 0.44 -17.98
CA ASP A 364 25.18 1.50 -18.41
C ASP A 364 23.97 1.62 -17.47
N TRP A 365 24.19 1.45 -16.16
CA TRP A 365 23.14 1.54 -15.14
C TRP A 365 22.44 2.91 -15.12
N ASP A 366 23.11 3.98 -15.56
CA ASP A 366 22.54 5.33 -15.67
C ASP A 366 21.36 5.40 -16.66
N MET A 367 21.23 4.42 -17.55
CA MET A 367 20.08 4.28 -18.45
C MET A 367 18.79 3.90 -17.70
N ILE A 368 18.87 3.38 -16.47
CA ILE A 368 17.71 3.12 -15.61
C ILE A 368 17.04 4.45 -15.25
N GLU A 369 17.81 5.45 -14.81
CA GLU A 369 17.26 6.77 -14.45
C GLU A 369 16.69 7.54 -15.67
N ARG A 370 17.17 7.19 -16.87
CA ARG A 370 16.66 7.76 -18.13
C ARG A 370 15.43 7.03 -18.65
N ASN A 371 15.02 5.92 -18.04
CA ASN A 371 13.81 5.21 -18.43
C ASN A 371 12.60 6.15 -18.21
N PRO A 372 11.82 6.46 -19.27
CA PRO A 372 10.69 7.39 -19.16
C PRO A 372 9.57 6.88 -18.25
N PHE A 373 9.60 5.61 -17.85
CA PHE A 373 8.66 4.98 -16.93
C PHE A 373 9.23 4.77 -15.52
N ASP A 374 10.50 5.07 -15.27
CA ASP A 374 11.09 4.92 -13.93
C ASP A 374 10.34 5.79 -12.92
N ASN A 375 10.09 5.21 -11.75
CA ASN A 375 9.36 5.83 -10.66
C ASN A 375 10.08 5.63 -9.31
N TYR A 376 11.40 5.58 -9.31
CA TYR A 376 12.19 5.71 -8.08
C TYR A 376 11.93 7.04 -7.37
N ASN A 377 11.65 7.02 -6.06
CA ASN A 377 11.69 8.16 -5.13
C ASN A 377 11.41 7.66 -3.69
N LEU A 378 10.58 8.37 -2.91
CA LEU A 378 10.05 7.97 -1.60
C LEU A 378 9.30 6.63 -1.68
N GLY A 379 9.28 5.89 -0.57
CA GLY A 379 8.73 4.54 -0.51
C GLY A 379 9.76 3.57 0.06
N PHE A 380 9.52 2.26 -0.08
CA PHE A 380 10.49 1.27 0.38
C PHE A 380 11.76 1.27 -0.47
N GLU A 381 11.66 1.70 -1.73
CA GLU A 381 12.77 1.82 -2.68
C GLU A 381 13.82 2.81 -2.14
N SER A 382 13.39 3.84 -1.41
CA SER A 382 14.27 4.85 -0.80
C SER A 382 15.20 4.33 0.29
N PHE A 383 15.00 3.08 0.77
CA PHE A 383 15.91 2.44 1.72
C PHE A 383 17.17 1.85 1.06
N PHE A 384 17.20 1.84 -0.27
CA PHE A 384 18.28 1.28 -1.09
C PHE A 384 18.99 2.38 -1.87
N GLU A 385 20.10 2.04 -2.53
CA GLU A 385 20.84 3.01 -3.34
C GLU A 385 20.12 3.29 -4.66
N PRO A 386 20.29 4.48 -5.27
CA PRO A 386 19.67 4.79 -6.58
C PRO A 386 20.11 3.86 -7.72
N SER A 387 21.22 3.14 -7.58
CA SER A 387 21.70 2.11 -8.51
C SER A 387 21.02 0.74 -8.32
N THR A 388 20.24 0.55 -7.27
CA THR A 388 19.62 -0.74 -6.99
C THR A 388 18.47 -1.04 -7.96
N VAL A 389 18.45 -2.25 -8.51
CA VAL A 389 17.33 -2.83 -9.27
C VAL A 389 16.66 -3.94 -8.48
N PHE A 390 15.36 -4.11 -8.68
CA PHE A 390 14.51 -4.97 -7.87
C PHE A 390 13.83 -6.06 -8.71
N TYR A 391 14.01 -7.32 -8.32
CA TYR A 391 13.29 -8.46 -8.91
C TYR A 391 12.24 -8.97 -7.94
N HIS A 392 10.98 -8.65 -8.20
CA HIS A 392 9.82 -8.93 -7.35
C HIS A 392 9.27 -10.34 -7.59
N TYR A 393 8.88 -11.02 -6.53
CA TYR A 393 8.11 -12.25 -6.65
C TYR A 393 6.64 -11.95 -6.98
N ASN A 394 6.05 -12.75 -7.88
CA ASN A 394 4.61 -12.72 -8.06
C ASN A 394 3.91 -13.27 -6.81
N LYS A 395 2.81 -12.64 -6.41
CA LYS A 395 2.06 -13.05 -5.22
C LYS A 395 0.84 -13.86 -5.64
N ASN A 396 0.58 -14.96 -4.94
CA ASN A 396 -0.67 -15.72 -5.13
C ASN A 396 -1.91 -14.91 -4.71
N VAL A 397 -1.75 -14.10 -3.65
CA VAL A 397 -2.83 -13.32 -3.04
C VAL A 397 -2.31 -11.93 -2.64
N SER A 398 -3.13 -10.90 -2.88
CA SER A 398 -2.79 -9.51 -2.56
C SER A 398 -3.08 -9.18 -1.08
N SER A 399 -4.09 -9.81 -0.50
CA SER A 399 -4.48 -9.64 0.89
C SER A 399 -4.83 -10.97 1.57
N LEU A 400 -4.63 -11.03 2.88
CA LEU A 400 -4.93 -12.18 3.74
C LEU A 400 -6.02 -11.83 4.75
N PRO A 401 -7.02 -12.72 4.95
CA PRO A 401 -7.99 -12.53 6.00
C PRO A 401 -7.36 -12.81 7.38
N LEU A 402 -7.65 -11.96 8.35
CA LEU A 402 -7.27 -12.10 9.75
C LEU A 402 -8.53 -11.95 10.61
N THR A 403 -8.81 -12.95 11.44
CA THR A 403 -9.90 -12.87 12.42
C THR A 403 -9.29 -12.71 13.80
N ILE A 404 -9.63 -11.62 14.49
CA ILE A 404 -9.16 -11.37 15.85
C ILE A 404 -10.29 -11.71 16.83
N PRO A 405 -10.10 -12.63 17.78
CA PRO A 405 -11.12 -12.91 18.78
C PRO A 405 -11.48 -11.66 19.59
N SER A 406 -12.76 -11.26 19.55
CA SER A 406 -13.31 -10.16 20.34
C SER A 406 -14.64 -10.57 20.95
N ALA A 407 -15.01 -9.92 22.05
CA ALA A 407 -16.35 -10.06 22.60
C ALA A 407 -17.38 -9.50 21.60
N ASP A 408 -18.52 -10.20 21.47
CA ASP A 408 -19.66 -9.70 20.72
C ASP A 408 -20.29 -8.52 21.47
N ALA A 409 -20.54 -7.43 20.75
CA ALA A 409 -21.20 -6.26 21.31
C ALA A 409 -22.67 -6.55 21.67
N ASP A 410 -23.32 -7.48 20.97
CA ASP A 410 -24.73 -7.82 21.20
C ASP A 410 -24.94 -8.55 22.54
N ASP A 411 -23.92 -9.30 22.98
CA ASP A 411 -23.94 -9.98 24.27
C ASP A 411 -23.75 -9.04 25.47
N PHE A 412 -23.34 -7.78 25.23
CA PHE A 412 -22.99 -6.83 26.29
C PHE A 412 -24.13 -6.64 27.30
N SER A 413 -25.37 -6.46 26.82
CA SER A 413 -26.53 -6.24 27.69
C SER A 413 -26.83 -7.49 28.54
N THR A 414 -26.74 -8.67 27.94
CA THR A 414 -26.96 -9.95 28.61
C THR A 414 -25.92 -10.16 29.71
N VAL A 415 -24.64 -9.97 29.37
CA VAL A 415 -23.52 -10.09 30.32
C VAL A 415 -23.68 -9.10 31.47
N GLN A 416 -24.05 -7.86 31.19
CA GLN A 416 -24.26 -6.83 32.22
C GLN A 416 -25.39 -7.21 33.18
N ILE A 417 -26.53 -7.69 32.67
CA ILE A 417 -27.68 -8.10 33.49
C ILE A 417 -27.31 -9.31 34.35
N VAL A 418 -26.74 -10.35 33.75
CA VAL A 418 -26.37 -11.60 34.46
C VAL A 418 -25.33 -11.31 35.53
N THR A 419 -24.32 -10.48 35.22
CA THR A 419 -23.29 -10.09 36.18
C THR A 419 -23.89 -9.28 37.33
N SER A 420 -24.75 -8.30 37.04
CA SER A 420 -25.41 -7.49 38.07
C SER A 420 -26.27 -8.32 39.00
N VAL A 421 -27.09 -9.23 38.45
CA VAL A 421 -27.92 -10.16 39.23
C VAL A 421 -27.04 -11.07 40.10
N SER A 422 -25.97 -11.62 39.54
CA SER A 422 -25.04 -12.48 40.27
C SER A 422 -24.38 -11.74 41.44
N VAL A 423 -23.93 -10.50 41.22
CA VAL A 423 -23.34 -9.64 42.27
C VAL A 423 -24.36 -9.29 43.34
N VAL A 424 -25.61 -8.98 42.97
CA VAL A 424 -26.69 -8.69 43.93
C VAL A 424 -27.02 -9.92 44.78
N ILE A 425 -27.19 -11.09 44.17
CA ILE A 425 -27.46 -12.35 44.88
C ILE A 425 -26.30 -12.66 45.83
N GLY A 426 -25.06 -12.56 45.35
CA GLY A 426 -23.86 -12.78 46.17
C GLY A 426 -23.78 -11.81 47.34
N SER A 427 -24.08 -10.52 47.11
CA SER A 427 -24.08 -9.49 48.15
C SER A 427 -25.17 -9.74 49.21
N ILE A 428 -26.38 -10.10 48.78
CA ILE A 428 -27.48 -10.47 49.70
C ILE A 428 -27.09 -11.69 50.53
N TYR A 429 -26.51 -12.71 49.91
CA TYR A 429 -26.05 -13.91 50.61
C TYR A 429 -25.01 -13.58 51.69
N LEU A 430 -24.01 -12.75 51.37
CA LEU A 430 -22.99 -12.31 52.31
C LEU A 430 -23.60 -11.50 53.46
N LEU A 431 -24.51 -10.57 53.17
CA LEU A 431 -25.23 -9.81 54.19
C LEU A 431 -26.04 -10.73 55.11
N MET A 432 -26.78 -11.70 54.57
CA MET A 432 -27.53 -12.67 55.37
C MET A 432 -26.61 -13.47 56.31
N LYS A 433 -25.43 -13.89 55.85
CA LYS A 433 -24.45 -14.59 56.68
C LYS A 433 -23.86 -13.69 57.77
N LEU A 434 -23.54 -12.44 57.45
CA LEU A 434 -23.03 -11.46 58.41
C LEU A 434 -24.06 -11.12 59.49
N PHE A 435 -25.31 -10.84 59.10
CA PHE A 435 -26.41 -10.58 60.05
C PHE A 435 -26.74 -11.83 60.89
N GLY A 436 -26.75 -13.01 60.29
CA GLY A 436 -26.93 -14.27 61.04
C GLY A 436 -25.83 -14.51 62.07
N SER A 437 -24.58 -14.16 61.75
CA SER A 437 -23.45 -14.25 62.68
C SER A 437 -23.52 -13.20 63.80
N LEU A 438 -23.90 -11.95 63.49
CA LEU A 438 -24.12 -10.88 64.48
C LEU A 438 -25.27 -11.20 65.45
N VAL A 439 -26.36 -11.78 64.95
CA VAL A 439 -27.48 -12.24 65.79
C VAL A 439 -27.07 -13.42 66.66
N ALA A 440 -26.20 -14.32 66.17
CA ALA A 440 -25.66 -15.41 66.96
C ALA A 440 -24.72 -14.93 68.09
N LEU A 441 -23.97 -13.85 67.90
CA LEU A 441 -23.13 -13.23 68.95
C LEU A 441 -23.94 -12.55 70.06
N ASN A 442 -25.15 -12.06 69.77
CA ASN A 442 -26.03 -11.39 70.73
C ASN A 442 -27.00 -12.33 71.47
N ARG A 443 -26.84 -13.65 71.33
CA ARG A 443 -27.67 -14.63 72.03
C ARG A 443 -27.11 -14.85 73.45
N PRO A 444 -27.84 -14.50 74.53
CA PRO A 444 -27.34 -14.73 75.89
C PRO A 444 -27.23 -16.23 76.17
N GLU A 445 -26.12 -16.65 76.79
CA GLU A 445 -25.93 -18.03 77.27
C GLU A 445 -27.07 -18.40 78.25
N THR A 446 -27.99 -19.24 77.81
CA THR A 446 -28.87 -19.97 78.73
C THR A 446 -28.04 -21.04 79.43
N LYS A 447 -27.76 -20.82 80.73
CA LYS A 447 -27.25 -21.85 81.64
C LYS A 447 -28.27 -22.98 81.75
N ASP A 448 -27.95 -24.13 81.17
CA ASP A 448 -28.67 -25.38 81.46
C ASP A 448 -28.31 -25.85 82.89
N GLU A 449 -29.28 -25.80 83.79
CA GLU A 449 -29.23 -26.52 85.07
C GLU A 449 -29.27 -28.02 84.81
N LYS A 450 -28.14 -28.70 85.02
CA LYS A 450 -28.07 -30.15 85.21
C LYS A 450 -28.93 -30.56 86.41
N LYS A 451 -30.09 -31.16 86.17
CA LYS A 451 -30.79 -31.94 87.20
C LYS A 451 -30.13 -33.32 87.34
N ILE A 452 -29.48 -33.50 88.48
CA ILE A 452 -29.07 -34.81 89.02
C ILE A 452 -30.25 -35.36 89.82
N LYS A 453 -30.91 -36.40 89.28
CA LYS A 453 -31.24 -37.67 89.95
C LYS A 453 -32.02 -38.58 89.02
#